data_AF-A0A915PU09-F1
#
_entry.id   AF-A0A915PU09-F1
#
_cell.length_a   1.000
_cell.length_b   1.000
_cell.length_c   1.000
_cell.angle_alpha   90.00
_cell.angle_beta   90.00
_cell.angle_gamma   90.00
#
_symmetry.space_group_name_H-M   'P 1'
#
loop_
_entity.id
_entity.type
_entity.pdbx_description
1 polymer ?
#
loop_
_entity_poly.entity_id
_entity_poly.type
_entity_poly.pdbx_seq_one_letter_code
_entity_poly.pdbx_strand_id
1 'polypeptide(L)'
;MFQLLSPIPSLHFEQLLILIRSIFLILLLFSAKAIFAISICSEPEMACGAQLRSYPLLKSKENSDWNGESSMRDIPLYDEFFPPVHKFDLSKTANLTGERICECPNATSCHMDDEKRIIKLDEMVTLIFCNRVDDIFRRSCHGKRSLIRVVGRIHESGEALTSVMQTFLFCKCDRGYHRIRVEAWLNHLYAFIYRCL
;
A
#
# COMPACT_ATOMS: atom_id res chain seq x y z
N MET A 1 4.40 17.23 76.00
CA MET A 1 5.26 17.83 74.96
C MET A 1 5.38 16.79 73.84
N PHE A 2 4.62 16.99 72.76
CA PHE A 2 4.56 16.06 71.62
C PHE A 2 5.84 16.18 70.79
N GLN A 3 6.56 15.08 70.56
CA GLN A 3 7.53 14.98 69.47
C GLN A 3 6.98 13.99 68.44
N LEU A 4 6.52 14.53 67.31
CA LEU A 4 6.31 13.79 66.08
C LEU A 4 7.66 13.24 65.60
N LEU A 5 7.81 11.91 65.57
CA LEU A 5 8.86 11.25 64.81
C LEU A 5 8.30 10.91 63.43
N SER A 6 8.78 11.64 62.42
CA SER A 6 8.55 11.33 61.01
C SER A 6 9.19 9.98 60.66
N PRO A 7 8.51 9.10 59.90
CA PRO A 7 9.15 7.89 59.40
C PRO A 7 10.14 8.26 58.29
N ILE A 8 11.42 7.95 58.54
CA ILE A 8 12.49 8.02 57.53
C ILE A 8 12.20 6.89 56.53
N PRO A 9 11.90 7.16 55.24
CA PRO A 9 11.76 6.09 54.27
C PRO A 9 13.11 5.39 54.10
N SER A 10 13.12 4.08 54.30
CA SER A 10 14.33 3.28 54.13
C SER A 10 14.75 3.29 52.66
N LEU A 11 16.07 3.41 52.41
CA LEU A 11 16.70 3.47 51.09
C LEU A 11 16.24 2.33 50.14
N HIS A 12 15.83 1.20 50.71
CA HIS A 12 15.28 0.04 50.01
C HIS A 12 13.93 0.31 49.31
N PHE A 13 13.09 1.19 49.87
CA PHE A 13 11.78 1.50 49.31
C PHE A 13 11.89 2.34 48.04
N GLU A 14 12.82 3.30 48.01
CA GLU A 14 13.10 4.11 46.82
C GLU A 14 13.69 3.28 45.68
N GLN A 15 14.60 2.36 46.00
CA GLN A 15 15.18 1.45 45.00
C GLN A 15 14.12 0.53 44.36
N LEU A 16 13.16 0.05 45.16
CA LEU A 16 12.05 -0.78 44.66
C LEU A 16 11.13 0.00 43.71
N LEU A 17 10.81 1.26 44.04
CA LEU A 17 10.01 2.15 43.19
C LEU A 17 10.69 2.47 41.85
N ILE A 18 12.01 2.68 41.86
CA ILE A 18 12.80 2.87 40.63
C ILE A 18 12.80 1.59 39.79
N LEU A 19 12.97 0.42 40.40
CA LEU A 19 12.94 -0.87 39.69
C LEU A 19 11.57 -1.11 39.03
N ILE A 20 10.48 -0.85 39.75
CA ILE A 20 9.11 -0.99 39.21
C ILE A 20 8.89 -0.02 38.04
N ARG A 21 9.30 1.25 38.17
CA ARG A 21 9.20 2.24 37.07
C ARG A 21 10.02 1.81 35.85
N SER A 22 11.21 1.28 36.08
CA SER A 22 12.11 0.80 35.02
C SER A 22 11.50 -0.40 34.29
N ILE A 23 10.96 -1.37 35.03
CA ILE A 23 10.24 -2.52 34.47
C ILE A 23 9.03 -2.08 33.66
N PHE A 24 8.26 -1.09 34.16
CA PHE A 24 7.10 -0.56 33.44
C PHE A 24 7.49 0.15 32.14
N LEU A 25 8.60 0.91 32.16
CA LEU A 25 9.17 1.56 30.97
C LEU A 25 9.69 0.53 29.96
N ILE A 26 10.33 -0.54 30.43
CA ILE A 26 10.76 -1.66 29.58
C ILE A 26 9.54 -2.37 28.99
N LEU A 27 8.49 -2.63 29.77
CA LEU A 27 7.23 -3.23 29.28
C LEU A 27 6.55 -2.36 28.23
N LEU A 28 6.52 -1.03 28.41
CA LEU A 28 6.02 -0.07 27.42
C LEU A 28 6.88 -0.03 26.14
N LEU A 29 8.20 -0.19 26.27
CA LEU A 29 9.09 -0.27 25.10
C LEU A 29 9.00 -1.62 24.38
N PHE A 30 8.70 -2.70 25.10
CA PHE A 30 8.51 -4.03 24.52
C PHE A 30 7.13 -4.20 23.87
N SER A 31 6.08 -3.56 24.36
CA SER A 31 4.77 -3.54 23.68
C SER A 31 4.80 -2.75 22.37
N ALA A 32 5.75 -1.83 22.21
CA ALA A 32 5.97 -1.11 20.95
C ALA A 32 6.62 -1.97 19.85
N LYS A 33 7.12 -3.17 20.16
CA LYS A 33 7.45 -4.18 19.15
C LYS A 33 6.18 -4.93 18.74
N ALA A 34 5.22 -4.17 18.21
CA ALA A 34 4.13 -4.75 17.46
C ALA A 34 4.75 -5.44 16.24
N ILE A 35 4.69 -6.77 16.24
CA ILE A 35 4.84 -7.60 15.06
C ILE A 35 3.99 -6.95 13.97
N PHE A 36 4.55 -6.68 12.79
CA PHE A 36 3.79 -6.29 11.60
C PHE A 36 2.85 -7.46 11.24
N ALA A 37 1.75 -7.57 11.98
CA ALA A 37 0.70 -8.53 11.70
C ALA A 37 -0.05 -7.99 10.49
N ILE A 38 -0.01 -8.72 9.39
CA ILE A 38 -0.88 -8.47 8.24
C ILE A 38 -2.31 -8.56 8.78
N SER A 39 -3.05 -7.46 8.71
CA SER A 39 -4.41 -7.41 9.24
C SER A 39 -5.35 -8.28 8.41
N ILE A 40 -6.44 -8.73 9.02
CA ILE A 40 -7.53 -9.37 8.29
C ILE A 40 -8.17 -8.33 7.35
N CYS A 41 -8.55 -8.74 6.14
CA CYS A 41 -9.28 -7.89 5.20
C CYS A 41 -10.61 -7.46 5.84
N SER A 42 -10.78 -6.15 6.05
CA SER A 42 -11.94 -5.59 6.76
C SER A 42 -13.22 -5.64 5.93
N GLU A 43 -13.09 -5.45 4.61
CA GLU A 43 -14.21 -5.36 3.67
C GLU A 43 -14.03 -6.36 2.53
N PRO A 44 -15.11 -6.94 1.98
CA PRO A 44 -15.04 -7.89 0.88
C PRO A 44 -14.55 -7.26 -0.43
N GLU A 45 -14.74 -5.96 -0.62
CA GLU A 45 -14.25 -5.19 -1.79
C GLU A 45 -12.76 -4.85 -1.72
N MET A 46 -12.08 -5.15 -0.61
CA MET A 46 -10.64 -4.96 -0.49
C MET A 46 -9.90 -6.13 -1.13
N ALA A 47 -8.90 -5.83 -1.96
CA ALA A 47 -8.01 -6.85 -2.47
C ALA A 47 -7.14 -7.40 -1.34
N CYS A 48 -7.06 -8.72 -1.24
CA CYS A 48 -6.20 -9.40 -0.27
C CYS A 48 -4.75 -9.49 -0.71
N GLY A 49 -4.51 -9.31 -2.02
CA GLY A 49 -3.19 -9.35 -2.62
C GLY A 49 -3.17 -8.72 -4.00
N ALA A 50 -1.98 -8.54 -4.53
CA ALA A 50 -1.76 -8.03 -5.87
C ALA A 50 -0.62 -8.78 -6.57
N GLN A 51 -0.73 -8.94 -7.89
CA GLN A 51 0.41 -9.20 -8.76
C GLN A 51 0.80 -7.89 -9.43
N LEU A 52 2.07 -7.54 -9.27
CA LEU A 52 2.69 -6.42 -9.94
C LEU A 52 3.64 -6.96 -11.01
N ARG A 53 3.55 -6.36 -12.19
CA ARG A 53 4.46 -6.60 -13.31
C ARG A 53 5.25 -5.32 -13.53
N SER A 54 6.56 -5.46 -13.61
CA SER A 54 7.44 -4.40 -14.11
C SER A 54 8.19 -4.93 -15.32
N TYR A 55 8.40 -4.07 -16.31
CA TYR A 55 9.05 -4.46 -17.56
C TYR A 55 10.38 -3.69 -17.67
N PRO A 56 11.31 -4.15 -18.51
CA PRO A 56 12.47 -3.35 -18.88
C PRO A 56 12.03 -2.02 -19.50
N LEU A 57 12.77 -0.95 -19.23
CA LEU A 57 12.55 0.33 -19.90
C LEU A 57 12.88 0.22 -21.39
N LEU A 58 12.09 0.88 -22.23
CA LEU A 58 12.47 1.12 -23.62
C LEU A 58 13.77 1.91 -23.61
N LYS A 59 14.82 1.35 -24.23
CA LYS A 59 16.04 2.11 -24.48
C LYS A 59 15.66 3.29 -25.35
N SER A 60 15.71 4.50 -24.82
CA SER A 60 15.72 5.68 -25.67
C SER A 60 16.93 5.53 -26.57
N LYS A 61 16.73 5.60 -27.89
CA LYS A 61 17.85 5.98 -28.76
C LYS A 61 18.40 7.27 -28.18
N GLU A 62 19.67 7.28 -27.83
CA GLU A 62 20.40 8.47 -27.40
C GLU A 62 19.97 9.67 -28.24
N ASN A 63 19.44 10.69 -27.58
CA ASN A 63 19.52 12.07 -28.04
C ASN A 63 19.93 12.88 -26.81
N SER A 64 21.23 13.14 -26.74
CA SER A 64 21.87 14.41 -26.37
C SER A 64 21.19 15.29 -25.31
N ASP A 65 21.95 15.61 -24.26
CA ASP A 65 21.83 16.82 -23.45
C ASP A 65 20.44 17.15 -22.90
N TRP A 66 20.06 16.46 -21.83
CA TRP A 66 19.26 17.09 -20.78
C TRP A 66 20.05 17.02 -19.48
N ASN A 67 20.79 18.09 -19.23
CA ASN A 67 21.38 18.40 -17.93
C ASN A 67 20.22 18.76 -16.98
N GLY A 68 19.50 17.74 -16.52
CA GLY A 68 18.37 17.85 -15.60
C GLY A 68 18.81 17.64 -14.16
N GLU A 69 19.77 18.43 -13.71
CA GLU A 69 20.06 18.62 -12.29
C GLU A 69 18.90 19.39 -11.67
N SER A 70 17.74 18.76 -11.50
CA SER A 70 16.61 19.35 -10.80
C SER A 70 16.50 18.73 -9.41
N SER A 71 17.07 19.47 -8.45
CA SER A 71 16.71 19.47 -7.04
C SER A 71 15.35 18.86 -6.76
N MET A 72 15.38 17.70 -6.11
CA MET A 72 14.25 17.07 -5.41
C MET A 72 13.87 17.85 -4.13
N ARG A 73 14.04 19.17 -4.15
CA ARG A 73 13.75 20.09 -3.05
C ARG A 73 12.88 21.21 -3.58
N ASP A 74 11.64 21.23 -3.09
CA ASP A 74 10.63 22.26 -3.24
C ASP A 74 9.97 22.37 -4.63
N ILE A 75 9.11 21.41 -4.96
CA ILE A 75 8.08 21.58 -6.00
C ILE A 75 6.74 21.83 -5.30
N PRO A 76 6.04 22.96 -5.54
CA PRO A 76 4.80 23.28 -4.85
C PRO A 76 3.66 22.33 -5.25
N LEU A 77 2.98 21.80 -4.23
CA LEU A 77 1.82 20.91 -4.29
C LEU A 77 0.59 21.54 -4.96
N TYR A 78 0.48 21.55 -6.29
CA TYR A 78 -0.84 21.62 -6.97
C TYR A 78 -0.84 20.88 -8.32
N ASP A 79 -1.82 19.99 -8.50
CA ASP A 79 -2.26 19.29 -9.72
C ASP A 79 -1.20 18.72 -10.68
N GLU A 80 -0.04 18.31 -10.17
CA GLU A 80 0.92 17.56 -10.98
C GLU A 80 0.41 16.14 -11.22
N PHE A 81 -0.23 15.93 -12.36
CA PHE A 81 -0.26 14.62 -12.97
C PHE A 81 1.18 14.16 -13.15
N PHE A 82 1.53 12.96 -12.70
CA PHE A 82 2.86 12.39 -12.88
C PHE A 82 2.90 11.64 -14.22
N PRO A 83 3.31 12.28 -15.35
CA PRO A 83 3.59 11.52 -16.54
C PRO A 83 4.78 10.59 -16.25
N PRO A 84 4.76 9.37 -16.76
CA PRO A 84 5.91 8.47 -16.60
C PRO A 84 7.15 9.07 -17.26
N VAL A 85 8.26 9.06 -16.52
CA VAL A 85 9.56 9.61 -16.95
C VAL A 85 10.19 8.72 -18.03
N HIS A 86 9.96 7.41 -17.94
CA HIS A 86 10.48 6.43 -18.89
C HIS A 86 9.42 5.37 -19.18
N LYS A 87 9.23 5.04 -20.47
CA LYS A 87 8.22 4.07 -20.91
C LYS A 87 8.75 2.64 -20.88
N PHE A 88 7.90 1.70 -20.47
CA PHE A 88 8.21 0.26 -20.46
C PHE A 88 8.11 -0.40 -21.84
N ASP A 89 8.96 -1.40 -22.09
CA ASP A 89 8.89 -2.28 -23.24
C ASP A 89 8.00 -3.50 -22.93
N LEU A 90 6.73 -3.39 -23.29
CA LEU A 90 5.73 -4.45 -23.07
C LEU A 90 5.96 -5.70 -23.95
N SER A 91 6.89 -5.65 -24.90
CA SER A 91 7.25 -6.82 -25.72
C SER A 91 8.20 -7.79 -25.00
N LYS A 92 8.77 -7.37 -23.86
CA LYS A 92 9.73 -8.16 -23.08
C LYS A 92 9.06 -8.88 -21.92
N THR A 93 9.76 -9.86 -21.37
CA THR A 93 9.33 -10.58 -20.17
C THR A 93 9.23 -9.63 -18.99
N ALA A 94 8.10 -9.69 -18.29
CA ALA A 94 7.88 -8.93 -17.06
C ALA A 94 8.54 -9.60 -15.86
N ASN A 95 9.08 -8.78 -14.95
CA ASN A 95 9.38 -9.18 -13.59
C ASN A 95 8.08 -9.19 -12.80
N LEU A 96 7.79 -10.32 -12.16
CA LEU A 96 6.57 -10.55 -11.40
C LEU A 96 6.86 -10.42 -9.91
N THR A 97 6.13 -9.55 -9.24
CA THR A 97 6.14 -9.43 -7.78
C THR A 97 4.74 -9.70 -7.27
N GLY A 98 4.60 -10.75 -6.44
CA GLY A 98 3.36 -11.03 -5.72
C GLY A 98 3.40 -10.36 -4.36
N GLU A 99 2.31 -9.71 -3.96
CA GLU A 99 2.21 -9.01 -2.70
C GLU A 99 0.94 -9.41 -1.94
N ARG A 100 1.11 -9.57 -0.63
CA ARG A 100 0.02 -9.82 0.31
C ARG A 100 -0.35 -8.49 0.98
N ILE A 101 -1.61 -8.09 0.84
CA ILE A 101 -2.13 -6.83 1.41
C ILE A 101 -2.80 -7.10 2.76
N CYS A 102 -3.66 -8.12 2.81
CA CYS A 102 -4.38 -8.53 4.02
C CYS A 102 -4.63 -10.05 4.03
N GLU A 103 -5.05 -10.57 5.19
CA GLU A 103 -5.44 -11.98 5.34
C GLU A 103 -6.94 -12.17 5.15
N CYS A 104 -7.32 -13.19 4.39
CA CYS A 104 -8.72 -13.50 4.18
C CYS A 104 -9.34 -14.18 5.41
N PRO A 105 -10.61 -13.86 5.74
CA PRO A 105 -11.32 -14.53 6.81
C PRO A 105 -11.66 -16.00 6.44
N ASN A 106 -11.78 -16.86 7.45
CA ASN A 106 -12.35 -18.22 7.34
C ASN A 106 -11.61 -19.20 6.41
N ALA A 107 -10.28 -19.31 6.53
CA ALA A 107 -9.44 -20.27 5.79
C ALA A 107 -9.52 -20.19 4.26
N THR A 108 -10.13 -19.13 3.71
CA THR A 108 -10.01 -18.82 2.28
C THR A 108 -8.59 -18.32 2.02
N SER A 109 -8.01 -18.77 0.91
CA SER A 109 -6.64 -18.41 0.55
C SER A 109 -6.64 -17.30 -0.50
N CYS A 110 -5.79 -16.29 -0.29
CA CYS A 110 -5.52 -15.25 -1.28
C CYS A 110 -4.44 -15.73 -2.25
N HIS A 111 -4.86 -16.42 -3.31
CA HIS A 111 -4.00 -16.97 -4.35
C HIS A 111 -4.53 -16.63 -5.75
N MET A 112 -3.64 -16.70 -6.74
CA MET A 112 -3.97 -16.40 -8.15
C MET A 112 -4.53 -17.59 -8.93
N ASP A 113 -4.74 -18.74 -8.29
CA ASP A 113 -5.13 -19.96 -9.01
C ASP A 113 -6.61 -19.94 -9.44
N ASP A 114 -7.43 -19.08 -8.83
CA ASP A 114 -8.85 -18.93 -9.15
C ASP A 114 -9.10 -17.61 -9.89
N GLU A 115 -9.20 -17.68 -11.22
CA GLU A 115 -9.49 -16.53 -12.10
C GLU A 115 -10.76 -15.77 -11.69
N LYS A 116 -11.72 -16.44 -11.03
CA LYS A 116 -12.97 -15.81 -10.57
C LYS A 116 -12.76 -14.88 -9.38
N ARG A 117 -11.58 -14.88 -8.77
CA ARG A 117 -11.19 -14.02 -7.64
C ARG A 117 -10.22 -12.92 -8.06
N ILE A 118 -10.04 -12.72 -9.36
CA ILE A 118 -8.99 -11.85 -9.88
C ILE A 118 -9.60 -10.74 -10.73
N ILE A 119 -9.05 -9.54 -10.61
CA ILE A 119 -9.32 -8.41 -11.50
C ILE A 119 -8.00 -7.95 -12.11
N LYS A 120 -7.84 -8.10 -13.43
CA LYS A 120 -6.73 -7.48 -14.17
C LYS A 120 -7.11 -6.04 -14.51
N LEU A 121 -6.37 -5.07 -13.98
CA LEU A 121 -6.63 -3.65 -14.24
C LEU A 121 -5.90 -3.15 -15.48
N ASP A 122 -4.63 -3.52 -15.63
CA ASP A 122 -3.82 -3.26 -16.82
C ASP A 122 -2.73 -4.34 -16.97
N GLU A 123 -1.75 -4.11 -17.84
CA GLU A 123 -0.61 -5.03 -18.02
C GLU A 123 0.35 -5.06 -16.81
N MET A 124 0.21 -4.13 -15.86
CA MET A 124 1.08 -3.96 -14.70
C MET A 124 0.46 -4.48 -13.42
N VAL A 125 -0.86 -4.33 -13.25
CA VAL A 125 -1.55 -4.56 -11.97
C VAL A 125 -2.67 -5.57 -12.13
N THR A 126 -2.62 -6.60 -11.29
CA THR A 126 -3.67 -7.60 -11.14
C THR A 126 -4.01 -7.72 -9.66
N LEU A 127 -5.29 -7.58 -9.30
CA LEU A 127 -5.78 -7.64 -7.93
C LEU A 127 -6.39 -9.01 -7.63
N ILE A 128 -6.19 -9.48 -6.39
CA ILE A 128 -6.68 -10.77 -5.90
C ILE A 128 -7.64 -10.50 -4.74
N PHE A 129 -8.78 -11.18 -4.72
CA PHE A 129 -9.81 -11.06 -3.70
C PHE A 129 -9.99 -12.37 -2.93
N CYS A 130 -10.52 -12.25 -1.71
CA CYS A 130 -10.80 -13.44 -0.89
C CYS A 130 -11.95 -14.27 -1.45
N ASN A 131 -12.98 -13.58 -1.96
CA ASN A 131 -14.19 -14.18 -2.53
C ASN A 131 -14.25 -13.97 -4.04
N ARG A 132 -15.20 -14.62 -4.70
CA ARG A 132 -15.42 -14.44 -6.13
C ARG A 132 -15.84 -13.00 -6.42
N VAL A 133 -15.25 -12.42 -7.45
CA VAL A 133 -15.47 -11.05 -7.89
C VAL A 133 -16.94 -10.78 -8.18
N ASP A 134 -17.66 -11.75 -8.76
CA ASP A 134 -19.08 -11.60 -9.10
C ASP A 134 -20.01 -11.61 -7.85
N ASP A 135 -19.55 -12.21 -6.74
CA ASP A 135 -20.29 -12.22 -5.47
C ASP A 135 -20.12 -10.90 -4.71
N ILE A 136 -18.91 -10.32 -4.80
CA ILE A 136 -18.53 -9.03 -4.22
C ILE A 136 -19.17 -7.89 -5.01
N PHE A 137 -18.92 -7.83 -6.32
CA PHE A 137 -19.33 -6.73 -7.20
C PHE A 137 -20.54 -7.13 -8.05
N ARG A 138 -21.71 -7.22 -7.40
CA ARG A 138 -22.97 -7.64 -8.05
C ARG A 138 -23.49 -6.67 -9.12
N ARG A 139 -22.96 -5.44 -9.15
CA ARG A 139 -23.36 -4.40 -10.11
C ARG A 139 -22.16 -4.00 -10.94
N SER A 140 -22.40 -3.89 -12.25
CA SER A 140 -21.44 -3.30 -13.17
C SER A 140 -21.31 -1.81 -12.89
N CYS A 141 -20.11 -1.29 -13.11
CA CYS A 141 -19.82 0.11 -12.99
C CYS A 141 -20.56 0.94 -14.06
N HIS A 142 -21.35 1.94 -13.63
CA HIS A 142 -22.04 2.87 -14.52
C HIS A 142 -21.71 4.33 -14.20
N GLY A 143 -21.46 5.13 -15.24
CA GLY A 143 -21.24 6.58 -15.13
C GLY A 143 -19.87 6.99 -14.58
N LYS A 144 -19.73 8.27 -14.21
CA LYS A 144 -18.43 8.88 -13.82
C LYS A 144 -17.96 8.54 -12.40
N ARG A 145 -18.77 7.83 -11.59
CA ARG A 145 -18.46 7.52 -10.18
C ARG A 145 -17.67 6.23 -9.99
N SER A 146 -17.41 5.47 -11.04
CA SER A 146 -16.70 4.19 -10.99
C SER A 146 -15.18 4.35 -11.15
N LEU A 147 -14.58 5.24 -10.37
CA LEU A 147 -13.12 5.34 -10.33
C LEU A 147 -12.56 4.31 -9.37
N ILE A 148 -11.57 3.58 -9.86
CA ILE A 148 -10.86 2.56 -9.11
C ILE A 148 -9.50 3.12 -8.76
N ARG A 149 -9.08 2.96 -7.51
CA ARG A 149 -7.77 3.42 -7.05
C ARG A 149 -6.96 2.28 -6.48
N VAL A 150 -5.72 2.16 -6.92
CA VAL A 150 -4.72 1.27 -6.33
C VAL A 150 -3.61 2.14 -5.77
N VAL A 151 -3.45 2.11 -4.45
CA VAL A 151 -2.53 2.98 -3.71
C VAL A 151 -1.31 2.17 -3.28
N GLY A 152 -0.13 2.71 -3.54
CA GLY A 152 1.10 1.96 -3.34
C GLY A 152 2.37 2.79 -3.52
N ARG A 153 3.53 2.12 -3.41
CA ARG A 153 4.83 2.73 -3.76
C ARG A 153 5.00 2.67 -5.27
N ILE A 154 5.51 3.75 -5.85
CA ILE A 154 5.73 3.83 -7.30
C ILE A 154 7.15 3.42 -7.66
N HIS A 155 7.32 2.83 -8.84
CA HIS A 155 8.63 2.64 -9.46
C HIS A 155 9.21 4.00 -9.88
N GLU A 156 10.53 4.15 -9.87
CA GLU A 156 11.23 5.39 -10.25
C GLU A 156 10.87 5.92 -11.65
N SER A 157 10.47 5.02 -12.56
CA SER A 157 10.03 5.38 -13.91
C SER A 157 8.64 6.03 -13.97
N GLY A 158 7.84 5.90 -12.91
CA GLY A 158 6.45 6.37 -12.85
C GLY A 158 5.42 5.46 -13.54
N GLU A 159 5.83 4.36 -14.16
CA GLU A 159 4.95 3.51 -14.99
C GLU A 159 4.25 2.37 -14.23
N ALA A 160 4.83 1.92 -13.12
CA ALA A 160 4.33 0.79 -12.33
C ALA A 160 4.38 1.08 -10.83
N LEU A 161 3.61 0.32 -10.08
CA LEU A 161 3.76 0.21 -8.63
C LEU A 161 4.82 -0.85 -8.31
N THR A 162 5.62 -0.59 -7.28
CA THR A 162 6.54 -1.57 -6.68
C THR A 162 5.91 -2.29 -5.50
N SER A 163 4.90 -1.68 -4.88
CA SER A 163 4.10 -2.29 -3.82
C SER A 163 2.68 -1.71 -3.80
N VAL A 164 1.70 -2.42 -3.23
CA VAL A 164 0.29 -2.04 -3.05
C VAL A 164 -0.05 -2.11 -1.58
N MET A 165 -0.48 -0.98 -1.03
CA MET A 165 -0.88 -0.86 0.36
C MET A 165 -2.40 -0.89 0.52
N GLN A 166 -3.14 -0.34 -0.45
CA GLN A 166 -4.59 -0.22 -0.34
C GLN A 166 -5.25 -0.20 -1.72
N THR A 167 -6.48 -0.71 -1.78
CA THR A 167 -7.30 -0.70 -2.99
C THR A 167 -8.68 -0.16 -2.69
N PHE A 168 -9.22 0.65 -3.60
CA PHE A 168 -10.58 1.18 -3.54
C PHE A 168 -11.31 0.81 -4.83
N LEU A 169 -12.16 -0.21 -4.74
CA LEU A 169 -13.05 -0.67 -5.79
C LEU A 169 -14.46 -0.79 -5.22
N PHE A 170 -15.46 -0.32 -5.96
CA PHE A 170 -16.87 -0.40 -5.53
C PHE A 170 -17.76 -1.13 -6.53
N CYS A 171 -17.22 -1.45 -7.71
CA CYS A 171 -17.92 -2.13 -8.80
C CYS A 171 -16.89 -2.77 -9.75
N LYS A 172 -17.35 -3.69 -10.59
CA LYS A 172 -16.56 -4.34 -11.65
C LYS A 172 -16.88 -3.70 -13.00
N CYS A 173 -15.89 -3.56 -13.87
CA CYS A 173 -16.10 -3.15 -15.26
C CYS A 173 -16.10 -4.40 -16.14
N ASP A 174 -17.17 -4.64 -16.89
CA ASP A 174 -17.28 -5.85 -17.74
C ASP A 174 -16.36 -5.80 -18.96
N ARG A 175 -16.03 -4.59 -19.43
CA ARG A 175 -15.20 -4.35 -20.62
C ARG A 175 -13.72 -4.12 -20.29
N GLY A 176 -13.34 -4.25 -19.02
CA GLY A 176 -12.00 -3.95 -18.55
C GLY A 176 -11.81 -2.49 -18.16
N TYR A 177 -10.55 -2.12 -17.94
CA TYR A 177 -10.16 -0.89 -17.27
C TYR A 177 -9.11 -0.12 -18.07
N HIS A 178 -9.04 1.18 -17.85
CA HIS A 178 -8.02 2.05 -18.42
C HIS A 178 -7.47 2.98 -17.35
N ARG A 179 -6.16 2.97 -17.15
CA ARG A 179 -5.47 3.89 -16.25
C ARG A 179 -5.53 5.29 -16.83
N ILE A 180 -6.17 6.21 -16.11
CA ILE A 180 -6.35 7.60 -16.57
C ILE A 180 -5.30 8.55 -16.03
N ARG A 181 -4.73 8.26 -14.85
CA ARG A 181 -3.70 9.08 -14.22
C ARG A 181 -3.10 8.41 -13.00
N VAL A 182 -2.01 9.01 -12.54
CA VAL A 182 -1.36 8.75 -11.25
C VAL A 182 -1.44 10.04 -10.43
N GLU A 183 -1.85 9.93 -9.17
CA GLU A 183 -1.95 11.05 -8.23
C GLU A 183 -1.08 10.78 -6.99
N ALA A 184 -0.49 11.83 -6.40
CA ALA A 184 0.20 11.70 -5.12
C ALA A 184 -0.81 11.35 -4.00
N TRP A 185 -0.35 10.54 -3.06
CA TRP A 185 -1.12 10.12 -1.89
C TRP A 185 -0.31 10.39 -0.61
N LEU A 186 -0.97 10.28 0.54
CA LEU A 186 -0.34 10.49 1.84
C LEU A 186 0.84 9.52 2.05
N ASN A 187 1.83 9.95 2.84
CA ASN A 187 3.00 9.16 3.23
C ASN A 187 3.90 8.70 2.06
N HIS A 188 4.08 9.55 1.04
CA HIS A 188 4.90 9.26 -0.15
C HIS A 188 4.40 8.06 -0.96
N LEU A 189 3.09 7.81 -0.91
CA LEU A 189 2.42 6.83 -1.74
C LEU A 189 1.84 7.50 -2.98
N TYR A 190 1.44 6.69 -3.95
CA TYR A 190 0.82 7.12 -5.19
C TYR A 190 -0.42 6.30 -5.46
N ALA A 191 -1.45 6.94 -6.01
CA ALA A 191 -2.71 6.33 -6.40
C ALA A 191 -2.77 6.18 -7.92
N PHE A 192 -2.81 4.94 -8.40
CA PHE A 192 -3.10 4.65 -9.81
C PHE A 192 -4.62 4.63 -9.98
N ILE A 193 -5.12 5.50 -10.85
CA ILE A 193 -6.56 5.71 -11.03
C ILE A 193 -7.02 5.11 -12.35
N TYR A 194 -8.04 4.27 -12.28
CA TYR A 194 -8.62 3.57 -13.41
C TYR A 194 -10.09 3.97 -13.62
N ARG A 195 -10.52 3.93 -14.87
CA ARG A 195 -11.92 4.00 -15.30
C ARG A 195 -12.31 2.75 -16.09
N CYS A 196 -13.60 2.47 -16.22
CA CYS A 196 -14.08 1.47 -17.17
C CYS A 196 -13.88 1.90 -18.62
N LEU A 197 -13.73 0.90 -19.50
CA LEU A 197 -13.76 1.04 -20.97
C LEU A 197 -15.19 1.10 -21.52
#